data_AF-A0A7X9MQF7-F1
#
_entry.id   AF-A0A7X9MQF7-F1
#
_cell.length_a   1.000
_cell.length_b   1.000
_cell.length_c   1.000
_cell.angle_alpha   90.00
_cell.angle_beta   90.00
_cell.angle_gamma   90.00
#
_symmetry.space_group_name_H-M   'P 1'
#
loop_
_entity.id
_entity.type
_entity.pdbx_description
1 polymer ?
#
loop_
_entity_poly.entity_id
_entity_poly.type
_entity_poly.pdbx_seq_one_letter_code
_entity_poly.pdbx_strand_id
1 'polypeptide(L)'
;MERTFSVKLLFEHISSPESMPNKTFEETINIVRAPRFEDVDRLVKEHFKDVTYTNAFGEKTIIKLVMILDVFEMVDKIEESLEFAEVYSHHIILDEAAHLDRTY
;
A
#
# COMPACT_ATOMS: atom_id res chain seq x y z
N MET A 1 -13.48 -1.06 -21.63
CA MET A 1 -12.04 -1.33 -21.75
C MET A 1 -11.50 -1.26 -20.33
N GLU A 2 -10.85 -2.32 -19.85
CA GLU A 2 -10.28 -2.32 -18.50
C GLU A 2 -9.03 -1.44 -18.49
N ARG A 3 -8.90 -0.62 -17.43
CA ARG A 3 -7.71 0.19 -17.15
C ARG A 3 -6.87 -0.52 -16.12
N THR A 4 -5.58 -0.24 -16.13
CA THR A 4 -4.64 -0.79 -15.14
C THR A 4 -4.36 0.27 -14.10
N PHE A 5 -4.46 -0.09 -12.83
CA PHE A 5 -4.15 0.78 -11.70
C PHE A 5 -3.02 0.19 -10.88
N SER A 6 -2.10 1.05 -10.44
CA SER A 6 -1.13 0.75 -9.39
C SER A 6 -1.71 1.22 -8.07
N VAL A 7 -1.85 0.31 -7.10
CA VAL A 7 -2.54 0.56 -5.84
C VAL A 7 -1.58 0.32 -4.69
N LYS A 8 -1.32 1.36 -3.90
CA LYS A 8 -0.51 1.28 -2.69
C LYS A 8 -1.39 0.85 -1.52
N LEU A 9 -1.07 -0.26 -0.87
CA LEU A 9 -1.83 -0.85 0.22
C LEU A 9 -1.00 -0.91 1.51
N LEU A 10 -1.65 -0.72 2.65
CA LEU A 10 -1.07 -0.92 3.97
C LEU A 10 -1.66 -2.19 4.61
N PHE A 11 -0.79 -3.11 4.99
CA PHE A 11 -1.13 -4.32 5.73
C PHE A 11 -0.63 -4.23 7.18
N GLU A 12 -1.44 -4.72 8.11
CA GLU A 12 -1.05 -4.95 9.51
C GLU A 12 -0.84 -6.45 9.71
N HIS A 13 0.32 -6.80 10.25
CA HIS A 13 0.66 -8.15 10.67
C HIS A 13 0.60 -8.22 12.19
N ILE A 14 -0.22 -9.11 12.73
CA ILE A 14 -0.41 -9.31 14.16
C ILE A 14 0.09 -10.70 14.53
N SER A 15 1.30 -10.77 15.10
CA SER A 15 1.88 -12.02 15.62
C SER A 15 1.44 -12.24 17.05
N SER A 16 1.21 -13.49 17.44
CA SER A 16 0.76 -13.88 18.79
C SER A 16 -0.51 -13.12 19.25
N PRO A 17 -1.59 -13.09 18.42
CA PRO A 17 -2.78 -12.27 18.68
C PRO A 17 -3.55 -12.63 19.95
N GLU A 18 -3.35 -13.85 20.46
CA GLU A 18 -4.05 -14.40 21.63
C GLU A 18 -3.30 -14.16 22.97
N SER A 19 -2.07 -13.63 22.94
CA SER A 19 -1.25 -13.42 24.14
C SER A 19 -0.75 -11.98 24.28
N MET A 20 0.33 -11.65 23.58
CA MET A 20 0.95 -10.33 23.55
C MET A 20 1.14 -9.93 22.09
N PRO A 21 0.15 -9.27 21.47
CA PRO A 21 0.15 -9.03 20.05
C PRO A 21 1.31 -8.10 19.68
N ASN A 22 2.24 -8.61 18.86
CA ASN A 22 3.24 -7.78 18.21
C ASN A 22 2.71 -7.34 16.85
N LYS A 23 2.72 -6.04 16.60
CA LYS A 23 2.16 -5.43 15.39
C LYS A 23 3.27 -4.86 14.53
N THR A 24 3.31 -5.26 13.28
CA THR A 24 4.17 -4.66 12.25
C THR A 24 3.33 -4.23 11.06
N PHE A 25 3.77 -3.19 10.36
CA PHE A 25 3.08 -2.67 9.18
C PHE A 25 3.92 -2.92 7.94
N GLU A 26 3.24 -3.24 6.84
CA GLU A 26 3.84 -3.48 5.53
C GLU A 26 3.14 -2.64 4.47
N GLU A 27 3.90 -1.86 3.72
CA GLU A 27 3.42 -1.18 2.53
C GLU A 27 3.69 -2.04 1.29
N THR A 28 2.70 -2.18 0.43
CA THR A 28 2.83 -2.93 -0.83
C THR A 28 2.27 -2.13 -2.00
N ILE A 29 2.74 -2.41 -3.21
CA ILE A 29 2.18 -1.88 -4.46
C ILE A 29 1.62 -3.05 -5.26
N ASN A 30 0.34 -3.00 -5.60
CA ASN A 30 -0.37 -4.05 -6.31
C ASN A 30 -0.96 -3.52 -7.61
N ILE A 31 -0.96 -4.34 -8.66
CA ILE A 31 -1.60 -4.01 -9.92
C ILE A 31 -3.04 -4.51 -9.91
N VAL A 32 -3.99 -3.60 -10.13
CA VAL A 32 -5.42 -3.88 -10.17
C VAL A 32 -5.96 -3.49 -11.54
N ARG A 33 -6.65 -4.42 -12.20
CA ARG A 33 -7.42 -4.11 -13.41
C ARG A 33 -8.84 -3.78 -13.01
N ALA A 34 -9.34 -2.63 -13.46
CA ALA A 34 -10.71 -2.21 -13.16
C ALA A 34 -11.31 -1.46 -14.36
N PRO A 35 -12.65 -1.51 -14.53
CA PRO A 35 -13.32 -0.73 -15.57
C PRO A 35 -13.13 0.78 -15.37
N ARG A 36 -13.16 1.24 -14.11
CA ARG A 36 -13.02 2.65 -13.71
C ARG A 36 -12.31 2.75 -12.36
N PHE A 37 -11.80 3.94 -12.06
CA PHE A 37 -11.08 4.23 -10.81
C PHE A 37 -11.95 3.95 -9.56
N GLU A 38 -13.25 4.28 -9.61
CA GLU A 38 -14.16 4.11 -8.48
C GLU A 38 -14.41 2.64 -8.12
N ASP A 39 -14.12 1.72 -9.06
CA ASP A 39 -14.31 0.30 -8.86
C ASP A 39 -13.11 -0.35 -8.12
N VAL A 40 -11.96 0.34 -8.01
CA VAL A 40 -10.71 -0.19 -7.41
C VAL A 40 -10.87 -0.53 -5.93
N ASP A 41 -11.48 0.35 -5.14
CA ASP A 41 -11.66 0.14 -3.70
C ASP A 41 -12.43 -1.16 -3.40
N ARG A 42 -13.54 -1.35 -4.12
CA ARG A 42 -14.37 -2.55 -4.00
C ARG A 42 -13.58 -3.81 -4.36
N LEU A 43 -12.86 -3.80 -5.48
CA LEU A 43 -12.07 -4.94 -5.95
C LEU A 43 -10.97 -5.33 -4.96
N VAL A 44 -10.24 -4.35 -4.42
CA VAL A 44 -9.20 -4.57 -3.41
C VAL A 44 -9.79 -5.21 -2.15
N LYS A 45 -10.89 -4.65 -1.61
CA LYS A 45 -11.54 -5.18 -0.40
C LYS A 45 -12.20 -6.54 -0.60
N GLU A 46 -12.65 -6.84 -1.81
CA GLU A 46 -13.17 -8.17 -2.17
C GLU A 46 -12.05 -9.20 -2.25
N HIS A 47 -10.88 -8.83 -2.79
CA HIS A 47 -9.75 -9.72 -2.97
C HIS A 47 -8.96 -9.99 -1.68
N PHE A 48 -8.56 -8.95 -0.96
CA PHE A 48 -7.72 -9.07 0.23
C PHE A 48 -8.58 -9.30 1.47
N LYS A 49 -8.68 -10.56 1.88
CA LYS A 49 -9.31 -10.97 3.14
C LYS A 49 -8.26 -11.19 4.22
N ASP A 50 -8.69 -11.14 5.48
CA ASP A 50 -7.83 -11.49 6.61
C ASP A 50 -7.29 -12.92 6.43
N VAL A 51 -5.97 -13.07 6.48
CA VAL A 51 -5.29 -14.36 6.37
C VAL A 51 -4.68 -14.70 7.72
N THR A 52 -4.93 -15.92 8.19
CA THR A 52 -4.28 -16.45 9.40
C THR A 52 -3.35 -17.59 9.00
N TYR A 53 -2.10 -17.53 9.45
CA TYR A 53 -1.11 -18.58 9.23
C TYR A 53 -0.20 -18.76 10.44
N THR A 54 0.52 -19.88 10.50
CA THR A 54 1.56 -20.10 11.50
C THR A 54 2.90 -19.66 10.93
N ASN A 55 3.58 -18.71 11.58
CA ASN A 55 4.87 -18.21 11.13
C ASN A 55 6.00 -19.24 11.40
N ALA A 56 7.21 -18.92 10.94
CA ALA A 56 8.39 -19.79 11.10
C ALA A 56 8.77 -20.07 12.57
N PHE A 57 8.30 -19.24 13.51
CA PHE A 57 8.53 -19.39 14.95
C PHE A 57 7.42 -20.19 15.65
N GLY A 58 6.42 -20.70 14.90
CA GLY A 58 5.29 -21.46 15.45
C GLY A 58 4.16 -20.59 15.99
N GLU A 59 4.23 -19.26 15.83
CA GLU A 59 3.20 -18.35 16.31
C GLU A 59 2.10 -18.16 15.27
N LYS A 60 0.85 -17.98 15.73
CA LYS A 60 -0.23 -17.54 14.85
C LYS A 60 0.01 -16.08 14.44
N THR A 61 -0.02 -15.81 13.15
CA THR A 61 0.05 -14.45 12.59
C THR A 61 -1.20 -14.19 11.77
N ILE A 62 -1.80 -13.02 11.95
CA ILE A 62 -2.93 -12.54 11.16
C ILE A 62 -2.46 -11.36 10.31
N ILE A 63 -2.69 -11.43 9.00
CA ILE A 63 -2.46 -10.32 8.07
C ILE A 63 -3.80 -9.69 7.75
N LYS A 64 -3.89 -8.37 7.88
CA LYS A 64 -5.10 -7.59 7.60
C LYS A 64 -4.80 -6.45 6.66
N LEU A 65 -5.67 -6.22 5.67
CA LEU A 65 -5.65 -4.97 4.91
C LEU A 65 -6.19 -3.86 5.82
N VAL A 66 -5.35 -2.87 6.11
CA VAL A 66 -5.73 -1.71 6.93
C VAL A 66 -6.39 -0.64 6.06
N MET A 67 -5.72 -0.27 4.97
CA MET A 67 -6.18 0.79 4.09
C MET A 67 -5.53 0.74 2.71
N ILE A 68 -6.20 1.38 1.75
CA ILE A 68 -5.59 1.81 0.51
C ILE A 68 -4.95 3.16 0.79
N LEU A 69 -3.64 3.25 0.59
CA LEU A 69 -2.88 4.49 0.77
C LEU A 69 -3.04 5.38 -0.46
N ASP A 70 -2.89 4.82 -1.65
CA ASP A 70 -2.95 5.56 -2.91
C ASP A 70 -3.39 4.67 -4.10
N VAL A 71 -3.91 5.29 -5.17
CA VAL A 71 -4.30 4.63 -6.43
C VAL A 71 -3.87 5.49 -7.62
N PHE A 72 -3.17 4.90 -8.59
CA PHE A 72 -2.71 5.56 -9.82
C PHE A 72 -3.18 4.81 -11.05
N GLU A 73 -3.77 5.49 -12.01
CA GLU A 73 -4.00 4.90 -13.34
C GLU A 73 -2.66 4.79 -14.08
N MET A 74 -2.33 3.59 -14.54
CA MET A 74 -1.16 3.36 -15.37
C MET A 74 -1.50 3.68 -16.82
N VAL A 75 -0.63 4.47 -17.47
CA VAL A 75 -0.72 4.79 -18.89
C VAL A 75 0.21 3.87 -19.68
N ASP A 76 -0.38 3.11 -20.62
CA ASP A 76 0.34 2.11 -21.43
C ASP A 76 1.25 2.73 -22.50
N LYS A 77 1.07 4.02 -22.82
CA LYS A 77 1.81 4.75 -23.85
C LYS A 77 2.39 6.02 -23.27
N ILE A 78 3.71 6.01 -23.05
CA ILE A 78 4.45 7.22 -22.72
C ILE A 78 5.35 7.53 -23.91
N GLU A 79 4.74 8.13 -24.94
CA GLU A 79 5.37 8.35 -26.25
C GLU A 79 6.19 9.66 -26.32
N GLU A 80 6.21 10.48 -25.26
CA GLU A 80 6.97 11.74 -25.20
C GLU A 80 8.05 11.72 -24.12
N SER A 81 9.17 12.41 -24.38
CA SER A 81 10.43 12.37 -23.62
C SER A 81 10.22 12.44 -22.10
N LEU A 82 10.43 11.30 -21.44
CA LEU A 82 10.24 11.05 -20.01
C LEU A 82 11.46 11.42 -19.16
N GLU A 83 12.22 12.45 -19.54
CA GLU A 83 13.46 12.76 -18.82
C GLU A 83 13.19 13.00 -17.32
N PHE A 84 12.03 13.59 -16.97
CA PHE A 84 11.57 13.79 -15.59
C PHE A 84 10.03 13.87 -15.48
N ALA A 85 9.31 12.74 -15.56
CA ALA A 85 7.87 12.72 -15.22
C ALA A 85 7.65 12.28 -13.77
N GLU A 86 7.04 13.16 -12.98
CA GLU A 86 6.53 12.80 -11.66
C GLU A 86 5.28 11.93 -11.84
N VAL A 87 5.38 10.66 -11.46
CA VAL A 87 4.26 9.69 -11.50
C VAL A 87 3.67 9.43 -10.11
N TYR A 88 4.30 9.97 -9.07
CA TYR A 88 3.88 9.88 -7.67
C TYR A 88 4.50 11.01 -6.85
N SER A 89 3.69 11.69 -6.05
CA SER A 89 4.15 12.60 -4.99
C SER A 89 3.18 12.53 -3.82
N HIS A 90 3.72 12.29 -2.62
CA HIS A 90 2.95 12.24 -1.39
C HIS A 90 3.53 13.25 -0.41
N HIS A 91 2.73 14.25 -0.06
CA HIS A 91 3.08 15.22 0.96
C HIS A 91 2.85 14.60 2.34
N ILE A 92 3.95 14.21 2.99
CA ILE A 92 3.91 13.79 4.40
C ILE A 92 3.89 15.06 5.25
N ILE A 93 2.74 15.35 5.86
CA ILE A 93 2.63 16.41 6.87
C ILE A 93 3.16 15.82 8.18
N LEU A 94 4.31 16.32 8.62
CA LEU A 94 4.87 15.98 9.93
C LEU A 94 4.29 16.97 10.96
N ASP A 95 3.73 16.46 12.04
CA ASP A 95 3.23 17.28 13.15
C ASP A 95 4.38 17.98 13.92
N GLU A 96 5.61 17.47 13.80
CA GLU A 96 6.82 18.09 14.35
C GLU A 96 7.65 18.74 13.24
N ALA A 97 8.06 19.99 13.46
CA ALA A 97 8.95 20.68 12.55
C ALA A 97 10.23 19.86 12.35
N ALA A 98 10.50 19.45 11.12
CA ALA A 98 11.77 18.82 10.76
C ALA A 98 12.90 19.84 11.01
N HIS A 99 13.61 19.69 12.13
CA HIS A 99 14.85 20.40 12.37
C HIS A 99 15.90 19.87 11.39
N LEU A 100 16.00 20.54 10.23
CA LEU A 100 17.11 20.34 9.31
C LEU A 100 18.33 21.02 9.92
N ASP A 101 19.17 20.25 10.62
CA ASP A 101 20.52 20.68 10.98
C ASP A 101 21.31 20.88 9.68
N ARG A 102 21.33 22.12 9.21
CA ARG A 102 22.17 22.57 8.10
C ARG A 102 23.60 22.62 8.58
N THR A 103 24.30 21.48 8.47
CA THR A 103 25.76 21.47 8.50
C THR A 103 26.23 21.72 7.07
N TYR A 104 26.66 22.95 6.79
CA TYR A 104 27.47 23.29 5.60
C TYR A 104 28.95 23.23 5.95
#